data_AF-A0A9E2I894-F1
#
_entry.id   AF-A0A9E2I894-F1
#
_cell.length_a   1.000
_cell.length_b   1.000
_cell.length_c   1.000
_cell.angle_alpha   90.00
_cell.angle_beta   90.00
_cell.angle_gamma   90.00
#
_symmetry.space_group_name_H-M   'P 1'
#
loop_
_entity.id
_entity.type
_entity.pdbx_description
1 polymer ?
#
loop_
_entity_poly.entity_id
_entity_poly.type
_entity_poly.pdbx_seq_one_letter_code
_entity_poly.pdbx_strand_id
1 'polypeptide(L)'
;MPESNTLGNTLTELPFDLTGRIFRSPMPFGPYDWQNEVWPAYQENDVSAVVVLIEPQEYLVHARRDLLAFYHSAGLDVIHLPIPDFRIPPDVNALEDAIAAAIEHAQAGGNLAA
;
A
#
# COMPACT_ATOMS: atom_id res chain seq x y z
N MET A 1 -4.64 -21.45 -29.36
CA MET A 1 -3.88 -20.31 -28.83
C MET A 1 -3.90 -20.47 -27.33
N PRO A 2 -2.78 -20.75 -26.64
CA PRO A 2 -2.81 -20.87 -25.20
C PRO A 2 -3.07 -19.49 -24.60
N GLU A 3 -3.99 -19.45 -23.64
CA GLU A 3 -4.41 -18.27 -22.89
C GLU A 3 -3.18 -17.62 -22.23
N SER A 4 -3.00 -16.32 -22.45
CA SER A 4 -2.02 -15.53 -21.72
C SER A 4 -2.43 -15.49 -20.26
N ASN A 5 -1.76 -16.29 -19.43
CA ASN A 5 -1.84 -16.19 -17.98
C ASN A 5 -1.07 -14.93 -17.53
N THR A 6 -1.66 -13.75 -17.71
CA THR A 6 -1.21 -12.51 -17.08
C THR A 6 -1.67 -12.60 -15.62
N LEU A 7 -0.88 -13.26 -14.77
CA LEU A 7 -1.16 -13.32 -13.33
C LEU A 7 -1.15 -11.88 -12.79
N GLY A 8 -2.35 -11.38 -12.47
CA GLY A 8 -2.61 -10.04 -11.97
C GLY A 8 -1.88 -9.75 -10.67
N ASN A 9 -0.74 -9.06 -10.79
CA ASN A 9 0.17 -8.78 -9.68
C ASN A 9 0.08 -7.33 -9.18
N THR A 10 -0.93 -6.58 -9.61
CA THR A 10 -0.98 -5.14 -9.39
C THR A 10 -1.68 -4.80 -8.07
N LEU A 11 -2.99 -5.05 -7.97
CA LEU A 11 -3.78 -4.90 -6.75
C LEU A 11 -4.66 -6.13 -6.56
N THR A 12 -4.78 -6.61 -5.33
CA THR A 12 -5.84 -7.56 -4.95
C THR A 12 -6.75 -6.87 -3.94
N GLU A 13 -8.03 -6.72 -4.26
CA GLU A 13 -9.02 -6.22 -3.31
C GLU A 13 -9.24 -7.24 -2.19
N LEU A 14 -9.22 -6.76 -0.95
CA LEU A 14 -9.55 -7.52 0.25
C LEU A 14 -11.05 -7.31 0.54
N PRO A 15 -11.84 -8.38 0.69
CA PRO A 15 -13.29 -8.30 0.71
C PRO A 15 -13.84 -7.87 2.09
N PHE A 16 -13.53 -6.64 2.50
CA PHE A 16 -14.09 -6.02 3.69
C PHE A 16 -15.42 -5.33 3.36
N ASP A 17 -16.39 -5.43 4.27
CA ASP A 17 -17.70 -4.79 4.14
C ASP A 17 -17.63 -3.32 4.61
N LEU A 18 -16.85 -2.52 3.88
CA LEU A 18 -16.60 -1.10 4.15
C LEU A 18 -17.04 -0.25 2.95
N THR A 19 -17.26 1.04 3.17
CA THR A 19 -17.65 1.97 2.09
C THR A 19 -16.51 2.17 1.08
N GLY A 20 -15.28 2.34 1.58
CA GLY A 20 -14.05 2.38 0.80
C GLY A 20 -13.46 0.99 0.60
N ARG A 21 -12.72 0.82 -0.49
CA ARG A 21 -12.09 -0.45 -0.90
C ARG A 21 -10.67 -0.54 -0.34
N ILE A 22 -10.28 -1.75 0.08
CA ILE A 22 -8.93 -2.02 0.58
C ILE A 22 -8.21 -2.95 -0.38
N PHE A 23 -7.01 -2.57 -0.79
CA PHE A 23 -6.17 -3.36 -1.68
C PHE A 23 -4.89 -3.79 -0.98
N ARG A 24 -4.43 -5.01 -1.27
CA ARG A 24 -3.03 -5.39 -1.07
C ARG A 24 -2.23 -5.21 -2.37
N SER A 25 -0.97 -4.80 -2.27
CA SER A 25 -0.07 -4.65 -3.42
C SER A 25 1.39 -4.94 -3.05
N PRO A 26 2.26 -5.23 -4.03
CA PRO A 26 3.69 -5.03 -3.83
C PRO A 26 4.01 -3.53 -3.68
N MET A 27 5.19 -3.20 -3.17
CA MET A 27 5.69 -1.82 -3.15
C MET A 27 5.86 -1.29 -4.59
N PRO A 28 5.29 -0.12 -4.94
CA PRO A 28 5.48 0.47 -6.26
C PRO A 28 6.94 0.86 -6.49
N PHE A 29 7.38 0.76 -7.75
CA PHE A 29 8.76 1.02 -8.19
C PHE A 29 9.81 0.07 -7.57
N GLY A 30 9.37 -0.94 -6.81
CA GLY A 30 10.23 -1.91 -6.16
C GLY A 30 10.58 -3.11 -7.04
N PRO A 31 11.36 -4.06 -6.51
CA PRO A 31 11.81 -5.25 -7.24
C PRO A 31 10.69 -6.23 -7.60
N TYR A 32 9.45 -6.01 -7.14
CA TYR A 32 8.28 -6.82 -7.47
C TYR A 32 7.27 -6.08 -8.36
N ASP A 33 7.55 -4.83 -8.73
CA ASP A 33 6.76 -4.00 -9.65
C ASP A 33 7.48 -3.87 -11.00
N TRP A 34 7.79 -4.99 -11.65
CA TRP A 34 8.64 -5.03 -12.85
C TRP A 34 8.10 -4.21 -14.02
N GLN A 35 6.78 -4.05 -14.09
CA GLN A 35 6.10 -3.32 -15.16
C GLN A 35 5.75 -1.87 -14.77
N ASN A 36 6.07 -1.43 -13.54
CA ASN A 36 5.65 -0.15 -12.97
C ASN A 36 4.12 0.07 -13.05
N GLU A 37 3.36 -0.97 -12.72
CA GLU A 37 1.89 -0.99 -12.83
C GLU A 37 1.21 -0.67 -11.51
N VAL A 38 1.89 -0.85 -10.37
CA VAL A 38 1.28 -0.65 -9.04
C VAL A 38 0.82 0.79 -8.85
N TRP A 39 1.68 1.77 -9.16
CA TRP A 39 1.32 3.18 -9.01
C TRP A 39 0.18 3.60 -9.96
N PRO A 40 0.21 3.28 -11.27
CA PRO A 40 -0.97 3.47 -12.13
C PRO A 40 -2.24 2.84 -11.56
N ALA A 41 -2.17 1.63 -11.01
CA ALA A 41 -3.35 0.98 -10.43
C ALA A 41 -3.87 1.68 -9.16
N TYR A 42 -2.99 2.30 -8.37
CA TYR A 42 -3.43 3.16 -7.25
C TYR A 42 -4.27 4.32 -7.79
N GLN A 43 -3.83 4.95 -8.88
CA GLN A 43 -4.54 6.06 -9.50
C GLN A 43 -5.86 5.61 -10.13
N GLU A 44 -5.88 4.47 -10.83
CA GLU A 44 -7.09 3.91 -11.46
C GLU A 44 -8.15 3.47 -10.45
N ASN A 45 -7.75 3.13 -9.23
CA ASN A 45 -8.65 2.72 -8.15
C ASN A 45 -8.91 3.85 -7.14
N ASP A 46 -8.58 5.10 -7.48
CA ASP A 46 -8.79 6.27 -6.62
C ASP A 46 -8.25 6.07 -5.19
N VAL A 47 -7.09 5.41 -5.06
CA VAL A 47 -6.43 5.19 -3.76
C VAL A 47 -6.07 6.56 -3.18
N SER A 48 -6.61 6.85 -2.01
CA SER A 48 -6.44 8.12 -1.30
C SER A 48 -5.59 7.99 -0.03
N ALA A 49 -5.33 6.77 0.44
CA ALA A 49 -4.39 6.50 1.52
C ALA A 49 -3.51 5.26 1.24
N VAL A 50 -2.29 5.25 1.79
CA VAL A 50 -1.38 4.10 1.73
C VAL A 50 -0.92 3.72 3.13
N VAL A 51 -1.00 2.44 3.46
CA VAL A 51 -0.35 1.86 4.63
C VAL A 51 1.06 1.43 4.21
N VAL A 52 2.09 2.01 4.83
CA VAL A 52 3.49 1.69 4.54
C VAL A 52 4.06 0.94 5.73
N LEU A 53 4.33 -0.35 5.55
CA LEU A 53 4.90 -1.21 6.60
C LEU A 53 6.41 -1.39 6.51
N ILE A 54 7.04 -0.93 5.43
CA ILE A 54 8.47 -1.10 5.18
C ILE A 54 9.30 0.02 5.81
N GLU A 55 10.56 -0.29 6.13
CA GLU A 55 11.49 0.67 6.71
C GLU A 55 11.96 1.70 5.66
N PRO A 56 12.32 2.93 6.08
CA PRO A 56 12.83 3.95 5.18
C PRO A 56 13.99 3.52 4.29
N GLN A 57 14.92 2.75 4.86
CA GLN A 57 16.07 2.25 4.14
C GLN A 57 15.65 1.31 3.00
N GLU A 58 14.59 0.52 3.17
CA GLU A 58 14.11 -0.41 2.16
C GLU A 58 13.57 0.31 0.93
N TYR A 59 12.64 1.26 1.11
CA TYR A 59 12.11 1.99 -0.04
C TYR A 59 13.13 2.92 -0.70
N LEU A 60 14.06 3.50 0.07
CA LEU A 60 15.14 4.30 -0.51
C LEU A 60 16.07 3.45 -1.39
N VAL A 61 16.30 2.19 -1.03
CA VAL A 61 17.14 1.26 -1.82
C VAL A 61 16.36 0.68 -3.00
N HIS A 62 15.16 0.18 -2.74
CA HIS A 62 14.41 -0.65 -3.69
C HIS A 62 13.53 0.17 -4.62
N ALA A 63 12.79 1.17 -4.10
CA ALA A 63 11.98 2.09 -4.91
C ALA A 63 12.78 3.30 -5.42
N ARG A 64 14.02 3.47 -4.92
CA ARG A 64 14.96 4.55 -5.26
C ARG A 64 14.36 5.95 -5.08
N ARG A 65 13.46 6.10 -4.12
CA ARG A 65 12.78 7.34 -3.77
C ARG A 65 12.28 7.30 -2.33
N ASP A 66 12.03 8.47 -1.78
CA ASP A 66 11.28 8.60 -0.54
C ASP A 66 9.79 8.39 -0.85
N LEU A 67 9.24 7.23 -0.48
CA LEU A 67 7.86 6.88 -0.79
C LEU A 67 6.85 7.73 -0.02
N LEU A 68 7.13 8.05 1.24
CA LEU A 68 6.26 8.89 2.06
C LEU A 68 6.13 10.28 1.41
N ALA A 69 7.26 10.90 1.08
CA ALA A 69 7.26 12.19 0.40
C ALA A 69 6.57 12.13 -0.97
N PHE A 70 6.78 11.04 -1.72
CA PHE A 70 6.12 10.83 -3.01
C PHE A 70 4.59 10.77 -2.87
N TYR A 71 4.06 9.95 -1.96
CA TYR A 71 2.62 9.83 -1.73
C TYR A 71 1.99 11.14 -1.26
N HIS A 72 2.62 11.82 -0.30
CA HIS A 72 2.14 13.14 0.14
C HIS A 72 2.14 14.17 -1.00
N SER A 73 3.18 14.17 -1.86
CA SER A 73 3.20 15.06 -3.03
C SER A 73 2.12 14.75 -4.06
N ALA A 74 1.63 13.51 -4.08
CA ALA A 74 0.53 13.06 -4.92
C ALA A 74 -0.85 13.24 -4.25
N GLY A 75 -0.91 13.77 -3.03
CA GLY A 75 -2.16 14.04 -2.31
C GLY A 75 -2.73 12.83 -1.56
N LEU A 76 -1.93 11.79 -1.32
CA LEU A 76 -2.34 10.63 -0.54
C LEU A 76 -1.98 10.81 0.93
N ASP A 77 -2.87 10.34 1.80
CA ASP A 77 -2.58 10.15 3.21
C ASP A 77 -1.66 8.94 3.40
N VAL A 78 -0.79 8.98 4.42
CA VAL A 78 0.17 7.90 4.68
C VAL A 78 0.09 7.44 6.12
N ILE A 79 -0.19 6.16 6.30
CA ILE A 79 -0.15 5.47 7.60
C ILE A 79 1.18 4.70 7.62
N HIS A 80 2.21 5.26 8.27
CA HIS A 80 3.54 4.64 8.34
C HIS A 80 3.74 3.91 9.66
N LEU A 81 3.90 2.58 9.58
CA LEU A 81 4.26 1.73 10.70
C LEU A 81 5.37 0.76 10.25
N PRO A 82 6.65 1.16 10.32
CA PRO A 82 7.74 0.32 9.87
C PRO A 82 7.85 -0.95 10.72
N ILE A 83 7.76 -2.11 10.07
CA ILE A 83 7.90 -3.44 10.63
C ILE A 83 9.03 -4.13 9.84
N PRO A 84 10.22 -4.31 10.45
CA PRO A 84 11.33 -4.95 9.75
C PRO A 84 10.97 -6.37 9.29
N ASP A 85 11.51 -6.76 8.15
CA ASP A 85 11.31 -8.08 7.59
C ASP A 85 11.60 -9.20 8.61
N PHE A 86 10.71 -10.20 8.65
CA PHE A 86 10.75 -11.33 9.59
C PHE A 86 10.65 -10.94 11.07
N ARG A 87 10.10 -9.77 11.39
CA ARG A 87 9.84 -9.32 12.76
C ARG A 87 8.36 -9.08 13.00
N ILE A 88 8.03 -8.90 14.28
CA ILE A 88 6.72 -8.44 14.74
C ILE A 88 6.76 -6.92 14.89
N PRO A 89 5.58 -6.25 14.87
CA PRO A 89 5.49 -4.84 15.20
C PRO A 89 6.18 -4.53 16.53
N PRO A 90 6.93 -3.43 16.62
CA PRO A 90 7.70 -3.10 17.83
C PRO A 90 6.79 -2.72 19.00
N ASP A 91 5.58 -2.23 18.72
CA ASP A 91 4.59 -1.80 19.68
C ASP A 91 3.19 -2.27 19.22
N VAL A 92 2.47 -2.93 20.12
CA VAL A 92 1.10 -3.41 19.86
C VAL A 92 0.12 -2.25 19.74
N ASN A 93 0.30 -1.18 20.52
CA ASN A 93 -0.60 -0.02 20.47
C ASN A 93 -0.43 0.70 19.13
N ALA A 94 0.81 0.84 18.65
CA ALA A 94 1.07 1.44 17.34
C ALA A 94 0.45 0.62 16.18
N LEU A 95 0.42 -0.71 16.31
CA LEU A 95 -0.29 -1.57 15.36
C LEU A 95 -1.81 -1.34 15.43
N GLU A 96 -2.38 -1.29 16.63
CA GLU A 96 -3.80 -1.01 16.82
C GLU A 96 -4.20 0.36 16.26
N ASP A 97 -3.38 1.39 16.48
CA ASP A 97 -3.58 2.74 15.95
C ASP A 97 -3.53 2.76 14.42
N ALA A 98 -2.56 2.08 13.79
CA ALA A 98 -2.46 1.99 12.34
C ALA A 98 -3.65 1.25 11.72
N ILE A 99 -4.11 0.16 12.35
CA ILE A 99 -5.31 -0.57 11.93
C ILE A 99 -6.55 0.32 12.07
N ALA A 100 -6.70 1.03 13.19
CA ALA A 100 -7.83 1.92 13.43
C ALA A 100 -7.89 3.04 12.38
N ALA A 101 -6.75 3.67 12.07
CA ALA A 101 -6.66 4.70 11.03
C ALA A 101 -7.05 4.18 9.64
N ALA A 102 -6.59 2.98 9.27
CA ALA A 102 -6.95 2.37 7.99
C ALA A 102 -8.46 2.07 7.90
N ILE A 103 -9.05 1.56 8.99
CA ILE A 103 -10.49 1.29 9.07
C ILE A 103 -11.29 2.59 9.00
N GLU A 104 -10.91 3.63 9.75
CA GLU A 104 -11.59 4.92 9.76
C GLU A 104 -11.60 5.55 8.35
N HIS A 105 -10.46 5.51 7.66
CA HIS A 105 -10.34 6.02 6.29
C HIS A 105 -11.28 5.28 5.31
N ALA A 106 -11.29 3.94 5.38
CA ALA A 106 -12.19 3.13 4.56
C ALA A 106 -13.67 3.32 4.92
N GLN A 107 -14.01 3.50 6.20
CA GLN A 107 -15.38 3.82 6.63
C GLN A 107 -15.85 5.18 6.11
N ALA A 108 -14.94 6.15 5.99
CA ALA A 108 -15.23 7.45 5.38
C ALA A 108 -15.37 7.39 3.84
N GLY A 109 -15.17 6.21 3.23
CA GLY A 109 -15.29 6.00 1.78
C GLY A 109 -13.99 6.15 1.00
N GLY A 110 -12.86 6.34 1.69
CA GLY A 110 -11.54 6.41 1.05
C GLY A 110 -11.01 5.03 0.68
N ASN A 111 -10.48 4.87 -0.53
CA ASN A 111 -9.81 3.64 -0.94
C ASN A 111 -8.36 3.63 -0.44
N LEU A 112 -7.88 2.47 0.02
CA LEU A 112 -6.53 2.35 0.55
C LEU A 112 -5.75 1.17 -0.05
N ALA A 113 -4.43 1.33 -0.15
CA ALA A 113 -3.51 0.27 -0.54
C ALA A 113 -2.53 -0.03 0.60
N ALA A 114 -2.16 -1.31 0.74
CA ALA A 114 -1.22 -1.83 1.74
C ALA A 114 -0.28 -2.89 1.17
#